data_AF-A0A852DQ88-F1
#
_entry.id   AF-A0A852DQ88-F1
#
_cell.length_a   1.000
_cell.length_b   1.000
_cell.length_c   1.000
_cell.angle_alpha   90.00
_cell.angle_beta   90.00
_cell.angle_gamma   90.00
#
_symmetry.space_group_name_H-M   'P 1'
#
loop_
_entity.id
_entity.type
_entity.pdbx_description
1 polymer ?
#
loop_
_entity_poly.entity_id
_entity_poly.type
_entity_poly.pdbx_seq_one_letter_code
_entity_poly.pdbx_strand_id
1 'polypeptide(L)'
;LVTGLYAESHGIVANEMYDPVLNETFSLNKMNTHNSKFWEEASPIWVTNQREGHKSGAAMWPGTDVTIHEILPTHYMPYNESVPFEDRVAKLIEWFTSEEPINFGLLYWEQPDESGHFLGPENPLMGAIISDIDRKLGYLISELKKAKLWDVINVIVTSDHGMSQSSSERLIELDQYVSRELYTVIDHSPAVAILPKEGR
;
A
#
# COMPACT_ATOMS: atom_id res chain seq x y z
N LEU A 1 5.44 -5.28 4.50
CA LEU A 1 4.79 -6.63 4.59
C LEU A 1 5.40 -7.63 3.60
N VAL A 2 5.29 -7.39 2.29
CA VAL A 2 5.65 -8.35 1.22
C VAL A 2 7.14 -8.63 1.03
N THR A 3 8.03 -7.90 1.70
CA THR A 3 9.48 -8.07 1.62
C THR A 3 10.08 -8.73 2.87
N GLY A 4 9.36 -8.69 4.01
CA GLY A 4 9.90 -9.12 5.31
C GLY A 4 11.03 -8.24 5.88
N LEU A 5 11.25 -7.05 5.30
CA LEU A 5 12.33 -6.14 5.66
C LEU A 5 11.83 -4.89 6.40
N TYR A 6 12.73 -4.23 7.12
CA TYR A 6 12.52 -2.87 7.62
C TYR A 6 12.51 -1.85 6.48
N ALA A 7 11.87 -0.71 6.70
CA ALA A 7 11.76 0.36 5.72
C ALA A 7 13.12 0.89 5.24
N GLU A 8 14.07 1.05 6.18
CA GLU A 8 15.45 1.42 5.88
C GLU A 8 16.19 0.42 4.97
N SER A 9 15.72 -0.83 4.90
CA SER A 9 16.33 -1.89 4.09
C SER A 9 15.61 -2.12 2.77
N HIS A 10 14.30 -1.86 2.68
CA HIS A 10 13.54 -2.07 1.44
C HIS A 10 13.34 -0.80 0.61
N GLY A 11 13.94 0.33 1.00
CA GLY A 11 13.99 1.57 0.22
C GLY A 11 12.78 2.50 0.37
N ILE A 12 11.56 1.96 0.47
CA ILE A 12 10.34 2.77 0.66
C ILE A 12 10.17 3.19 2.13
N VAL A 13 10.75 4.33 2.53
CA VAL A 13 10.73 4.79 3.93
C VAL A 13 9.52 5.65 4.30
N ALA A 14 8.89 6.29 3.32
CA ALA A 14 7.71 7.13 3.51
C ALA A 14 6.93 7.27 2.20
N ASN A 15 5.67 7.71 2.31
CA ASN A 15 4.81 8.03 1.16
C ASN A 15 5.30 9.28 0.39
N GLU A 16 6.10 10.11 1.05
CA GLU A 16 6.82 11.24 0.49
C GLU A 16 8.29 11.15 0.96
N MET A 17 9.23 10.90 0.06
CA MET A 17 10.65 10.78 0.40
C MET A 17 11.54 11.35 -0.72
N TYR A 18 12.73 11.81 -0.36
CA TYR A 18 13.73 12.33 -1.31
C TYR A 18 15.00 11.50 -1.22
N ASP A 19 15.48 11.04 -2.37
CA ASP A 19 16.74 10.32 -2.50
C ASP A 19 17.82 11.28 -3.03
N PRO A 20 18.86 11.61 -2.25
CA PRO A 20 19.93 12.52 -2.68
C PRO A 20 20.91 11.91 -3.69
N VAL A 21 20.98 10.58 -3.80
CA VAL A 21 21.82 9.87 -4.77
C VAL A 21 21.15 9.89 -6.14
N LEU A 22 19.85 9.60 -6.18
CA LEU A 22 19.05 9.71 -7.40
C LEU A 22 18.74 11.16 -7.76
N ASN A 23 18.77 12.05 -6.77
CA ASN A 23 18.27 13.42 -6.84
C ASN A 23 16.81 13.47 -7.35
N GLU A 24 15.99 12.55 -6.85
CA GLU A 24 14.58 12.37 -7.21
C GLU A 24 13.71 12.28 -5.95
N THR A 25 12.45 12.68 -6.06
CA THR A 25 11.45 12.54 -4.99
C THR A 25 10.54 11.38 -5.33
N PHE A 26 10.22 10.51 -4.38
CA PHE A 26 9.09 9.58 -4.44
C PHE A 26 7.89 10.22 -3.74
N SER A 27 6.74 10.22 -4.39
CA SER A 27 5.55 10.93 -3.95
C SER A 27 4.29 10.26 -4.47
N LEU A 28 3.42 9.82 -3.55
CA LEU A 28 2.07 9.39 -3.90
C LEU A 28 1.27 10.53 -4.52
N ASN A 29 1.43 11.75 -3.99
CA ASN A 29 0.69 12.92 -4.49
C ASN A 29 1.07 13.32 -5.92
N LYS A 30 2.34 13.16 -6.29
CA LYS A 30 2.83 13.45 -7.65
C LYS A 30 2.74 12.24 -8.59
N MET A 31 2.19 11.12 -8.13
CA MET A 31 1.96 9.90 -8.91
C MET A 31 3.22 9.36 -9.61
N ASN A 32 4.40 9.54 -8.99
CA ASN A 32 5.67 9.07 -9.55
C ASN A 32 6.17 7.78 -8.87
N THR A 33 5.32 7.14 -8.09
CA THR A 33 5.60 5.90 -7.37
C THR A 33 5.88 4.72 -8.29
N HIS A 34 5.53 4.81 -9.58
CA HIS A 34 5.83 3.77 -10.57
C HIS A 34 7.28 3.75 -11.07
N ASN A 35 8.14 4.67 -10.62
CA ASN A 35 9.55 4.64 -10.97
C ASN A 35 10.26 3.49 -10.23
N SER A 36 10.66 2.46 -10.98
CA SER A 36 11.26 1.24 -10.42
C SER A 36 12.51 1.49 -9.59
N LYS A 37 13.26 2.57 -9.85
CA LYS A 37 14.50 2.89 -9.12
C LYS A 37 14.33 2.91 -7.59
N PHE A 38 13.15 3.28 -7.08
CA PHE A 38 12.88 3.31 -5.64
C PHE A 38 12.59 1.93 -5.01
N TRP A 39 12.37 0.91 -5.83
CA TRP A 39 11.88 -0.40 -5.39
C TRP A 39 12.92 -1.53 -5.54
N GLU A 40 14.12 -1.22 -6.02
CA GLU A 40 15.15 -2.21 -6.33
C GLU A 40 15.96 -2.67 -5.11
N GLU A 41 15.77 -2.11 -3.92
CA GLU A 41 16.52 -2.53 -2.72
C GLU A 41 16.04 -3.87 -2.14
N ALA A 42 14.85 -4.34 -2.54
CA ALA A 42 14.27 -5.56 -2.00
C ALA A 42 13.47 -6.37 -3.02
N SER A 43 13.50 -7.70 -2.86
CA SER A 43 12.64 -8.61 -3.61
C SER A 43 11.32 -8.84 -2.86
N PRO A 44 10.17 -8.37 -3.36
CA PRO A 44 8.88 -8.70 -2.79
C PRO A 44 8.51 -10.16 -3.10
N ILE A 45 7.64 -10.73 -2.28
CA ILE A 45 7.30 -12.16 -2.31
C ILE A 45 6.79 -12.66 -3.67
N TRP A 46 6.11 -11.82 -4.48
CA TRP A 46 5.67 -12.23 -5.83
C TRP A 46 6.85 -12.43 -6.80
N VAL A 47 7.93 -11.66 -6.65
CA VAL A 47 9.16 -11.83 -7.43
C VAL A 47 9.82 -13.15 -7.05
N THR A 48 9.95 -13.42 -5.74
CA THR A 48 10.50 -14.70 -5.24
C THR A 48 9.66 -15.88 -5.72
N ASN A 49 8.34 -15.81 -5.57
CA ASN A 49 7.42 -16.86 -6.01
C ASN A 49 7.57 -17.18 -7.51
N GLN A 50 7.71 -16.16 -8.36
CA GLN A 50 7.88 -16.34 -9.79
C GLN A 50 9.27 -16.84 -10.21
N ARG A 51 10.32 -16.49 -9.46
CA ARG A 51 11.66 -17.04 -9.68
C ARG A 51 11.70 -18.55 -9.41
N GLU A 52 10.87 -19.04 -8.50
CA GLU A 52 10.68 -20.47 -8.23
C GLU A 52 9.72 -21.16 -9.23
N GLY A 53 9.31 -20.48 -10.30
CA GLY A 53 8.47 -21.04 -11.36
C GLY A 53 6.97 -21.04 -11.06
N HIS A 54 6.53 -20.31 -10.03
CA HIS A 54 5.12 -20.16 -9.69
C HIS A 54 4.50 -18.88 -10.28
N LYS A 55 3.21 -18.66 -10.02
CA LYS A 55 2.43 -17.54 -10.59
C LYS A 55 1.75 -16.73 -9.49
N SER A 56 1.77 -15.42 -9.66
CA SER A 56 1.26 -14.45 -8.68
C SER A 56 0.19 -13.56 -9.29
N GLY A 57 -0.87 -13.28 -8.54
CA GLY A 57 -1.93 -12.33 -8.88
C GLY A 57 -1.98 -11.18 -7.88
N ALA A 58 -2.16 -9.95 -8.33
CA ALA A 58 -2.25 -8.79 -7.43
C ALA A 58 -3.35 -7.80 -7.84
N ALA A 59 -4.36 -7.65 -6.98
CA ALA A 59 -5.36 -6.60 -7.09
C ALA A 59 -4.93 -5.40 -6.23
N MET A 60 -4.18 -4.49 -6.87
CA MET A 60 -3.86 -3.13 -6.38
C MET A 60 -2.99 -3.05 -5.11
N TRP A 61 -2.15 -4.04 -4.85
CA TRP A 61 -1.20 -3.96 -3.73
C TRP A 61 -0.03 -3.02 -4.07
N PRO A 62 0.45 -2.17 -3.14
CA PRO A 62 1.55 -1.25 -3.42
C PRO A 62 2.79 -1.93 -4.01
N GLY A 63 3.29 -1.38 -5.12
CA GLY A 63 4.46 -1.90 -5.86
C GLY A 63 4.14 -3.00 -6.87
N THR A 64 2.91 -3.53 -6.91
CA THR A 64 2.56 -4.63 -7.83
C THR A 64 2.32 -4.20 -9.28
N ASP A 65 2.16 -2.90 -9.52
CA ASP A 65 2.15 -2.27 -10.84
C ASP A 65 3.47 -1.56 -11.16
N VAL A 66 4.56 -1.95 -10.46
CA VAL A 66 5.93 -1.52 -10.71
C VAL A 66 6.78 -2.72 -11.10
N THR A 67 7.62 -2.57 -12.12
CA THR A 67 8.58 -3.60 -12.49
C THR A 67 9.72 -3.59 -11.48
N ILE A 68 9.83 -4.63 -10.65
CA ILE A 68 10.84 -4.76 -9.60
C ILE A 68 11.76 -5.92 -9.96
N HIS A 69 13.06 -5.66 -10.10
CA HIS A 69 14.03 -6.63 -10.59
C HIS A 69 13.60 -7.29 -11.92
N GLU A 70 13.13 -6.46 -12.85
CA GLU A 70 12.64 -6.87 -14.18
C GLU A 70 11.37 -7.75 -14.15
N ILE A 71 10.69 -7.84 -13.01
CA ILE A 71 9.54 -8.74 -12.81
C ILE A 71 8.30 -7.95 -12.34
N LEU A 72 7.18 -8.20 -13.02
CA LEU A 72 5.82 -7.88 -12.57
C LEU A 72 5.12 -9.17 -12.08
N PRO A 73 4.08 -9.08 -11.24
CA PRO A 73 3.19 -10.21 -11.01
C PRO A 73 2.62 -10.74 -12.34
N THR A 74 2.38 -12.05 -12.41
CA THR A 74 1.84 -12.74 -13.59
C THR A 74 0.51 -12.12 -14.04
N HIS A 75 -0.32 -11.76 -13.07
CA HIS A 75 -1.50 -10.94 -13.27
C HIS A 75 -1.51 -9.81 -12.25
N TYR A 76 -1.85 -8.60 -12.70
CA TYR A 76 -2.01 -7.47 -11.78
C TYR A 76 -3.04 -6.47 -12.31
N MET A 77 -3.58 -5.68 -11.39
CA MET A 77 -4.40 -4.51 -11.70
C MET A 77 -3.60 -3.25 -11.37
N PRO A 78 -3.42 -2.31 -12.34
CA PRO A 78 -2.90 -0.99 -12.02
C PRO A 78 -3.75 -0.33 -10.94
N TYR A 79 -3.11 0.42 -10.04
CA TYR A 79 -3.84 1.10 -8.97
C TYR A 79 -4.91 2.04 -9.53
N ASN A 80 -6.14 1.88 -9.06
CA ASN A 80 -7.26 2.76 -9.35
C ASN A 80 -8.32 2.61 -8.25
N GLU A 81 -8.33 3.55 -7.31
CA GLU A 81 -9.25 3.56 -6.16
C GLU A 81 -10.73 3.54 -6.55
N SER A 82 -11.08 3.98 -7.77
CA SER A 82 -12.46 3.96 -8.27
C SER A 82 -12.96 2.55 -8.61
N VAL A 83 -12.09 1.54 -8.66
CA VAL A 83 -12.50 0.16 -8.96
C VAL A 83 -13.19 -0.46 -7.74
N PRO A 84 -14.43 -0.93 -7.88
CA PRO A 84 -15.17 -1.58 -6.79
C PRO A 84 -14.45 -2.79 -6.21
N PHE A 85 -14.62 -3.02 -4.91
CA PHE A 85 -14.05 -4.18 -4.22
C PHE A 85 -14.46 -5.50 -4.88
N GLU A 86 -15.71 -5.59 -5.34
CA GLU A 86 -16.30 -6.75 -5.96
C GLU A 86 -15.58 -7.11 -7.27
N ASP A 87 -15.17 -6.12 -8.06
CA ASP A 87 -14.41 -6.34 -9.29
C ASP A 87 -12.98 -6.81 -9.00
N ARG A 88 -12.36 -6.29 -7.93
CA ARG A 88 -11.04 -6.75 -7.45
C ARG A 88 -11.09 -8.21 -7.00
N VAL A 89 -12.13 -8.59 -6.26
CA VAL A 89 -12.37 -9.99 -5.85
C VAL A 89 -12.64 -10.87 -7.06
N ALA A 90 -13.47 -10.44 -8.00
CA ALA A 90 -13.75 -11.21 -9.21
C ALA A 90 -12.48 -11.53 -10.00
N LYS A 91 -11.57 -10.56 -10.15
CA LYS A 91 -10.26 -10.78 -10.78
C LYS A 91 -9.39 -11.76 -10.02
N LEU A 92 -9.35 -11.66 -8.69
CA LEU A 92 -8.60 -12.59 -7.87
C LEU A 92 -9.11 -14.04 -8.03
N ILE A 93 -10.44 -14.23 -8.01
CA ILE A 93 -11.06 -15.55 -8.24
C ILE A 93 -10.75 -16.07 -9.66
N GLU A 94 -10.87 -15.22 -10.68
CA GLU A 94 -10.51 -15.55 -12.07
C GLU A 94 -9.09 -16.11 -12.16
N TRP A 95 -8.11 -15.45 -11.51
CA TRP A 95 -6.72 -15.89 -11.56
C TRP A 95 -6.45 -17.20 -10.81
N PHE A 96 -7.11 -17.44 -9.68
CA PHE A 96 -6.99 -18.71 -8.93
C PHE A 96 -7.70 -19.88 -9.61
N THR A 97 -8.66 -19.61 -10.49
CA THR A 97 -9.47 -20.63 -11.18
C THR A 97 -9.14 -20.77 -12.67
N SER A 98 -8.11 -20.08 -13.15
CA SER A 98 -7.69 -20.15 -14.54
C SER A 98 -7.08 -21.53 -14.89
N GLU A 99 -6.88 -21.81 -16.18
CA GLU A 99 -6.18 -23.03 -16.64
C GLU A 99 -4.75 -23.13 -16.10
N GLU A 100 -4.16 -21.98 -15.79
CA GLU A 100 -2.79 -21.79 -15.37
C GLU A 100 -2.76 -20.97 -14.08
N PRO A 101 -3.26 -21.55 -12.96
CA PRO A 101 -3.67 -20.79 -11.79
C PRO A 101 -2.49 -20.17 -11.04
N ILE A 102 -2.75 -19.02 -10.42
CA ILE A 102 -1.83 -18.46 -9.42
C ILE A 102 -1.85 -19.33 -8.16
N ASN A 103 -0.73 -19.34 -7.43
CA ASN A 103 -0.66 -19.93 -6.09
C ASN A 103 -0.47 -18.87 -4.99
N PHE A 104 -0.31 -17.61 -5.37
CA PHE A 104 -0.15 -16.47 -4.48
C PHE A 104 -0.97 -15.28 -4.97
N GLY A 105 -1.80 -14.72 -4.09
CA GLY A 105 -2.73 -13.63 -4.41
C GLY A 105 -2.61 -12.49 -3.41
N LEU A 106 -2.65 -11.25 -3.90
CA LEU A 106 -2.73 -10.02 -3.10
C LEU A 106 -4.02 -9.27 -3.44
N LEU A 107 -4.69 -8.73 -2.44
CA LEU A 107 -5.90 -7.92 -2.58
C LEU A 107 -5.83 -6.76 -1.60
N TYR A 108 -6.01 -5.54 -2.11
CA TYR A 108 -5.99 -4.31 -1.32
C TYR A 108 -7.33 -3.59 -1.36
N TRP A 109 -7.69 -2.95 -0.24
CA TRP A 109 -8.86 -2.11 -0.10
C TRP A 109 -8.53 -0.92 0.81
N GLU A 110 -8.95 0.27 0.40
CA GLU A 110 -8.56 1.56 1.00
C GLU A 110 -9.26 1.84 2.34
N GLN A 111 -10.38 1.17 2.62
CA GLN A 111 -11.12 1.36 3.87
C GLN A 111 -10.60 0.40 4.96
N PRO A 112 -10.50 0.85 6.22
CA PRO A 112 -11.12 2.05 6.79
C PRO A 112 -10.25 3.32 6.78
N ASP A 113 -9.05 3.26 6.20
CA ASP A 113 -8.06 4.33 6.28
C ASP A 113 -8.60 5.66 5.74
N GLU A 114 -9.15 5.63 4.52
CA GLU A 114 -9.70 6.82 3.87
C GLU A 114 -10.78 7.49 4.75
N SER A 115 -11.78 6.74 5.23
CA SER A 115 -12.80 7.31 6.12
C SER A 115 -12.21 7.78 7.45
N GLY A 116 -11.21 7.08 7.97
CA GLY A 116 -10.49 7.44 9.19
C GLY A 116 -9.79 8.79 9.06
N HIS A 117 -9.18 9.08 7.91
CA HIS A 117 -8.58 10.38 7.61
C HIS A 117 -9.62 11.52 7.58
N PHE A 118 -10.79 11.28 6.99
CA PHE A 118 -11.84 12.31 6.90
C PHE A 118 -12.60 12.55 8.20
N LEU A 119 -12.88 11.49 8.96
CA LEU A 119 -13.78 11.54 10.11
C LEU A 119 -13.06 11.55 11.46
N GLY A 120 -11.88 10.94 11.53
CA GLY A 120 -11.21 10.56 12.77
C GLY A 120 -11.66 9.19 13.29
N PRO A 121 -10.77 8.39 13.90
CA PRO A 121 -11.06 7.02 14.31
C PRO A 121 -12.09 6.91 15.44
N GLU A 122 -12.27 7.98 16.23
CA GLU A 122 -13.22 8.03 17.35
C GLU A 122 -14.63 8.48 16.91
N ASN A 123 -14.82 8.79 15.62
CA ASN A 123 -16.08 9.28 15.12
C ASN A 123 -17.15 8.16 15.14
N PRO A 124 -18.36 8.40 15.69
CA PRO A 124 -19.43 7.39 15.72
C PRO A 124 -19.82 6.84 14.34
N LEU A 125 -19.60 7.60 13.27
CA LEU A 125 -19.85 7.16 11.88
C LEU A 125 -18.92 6.03 11.43
N MET A 126 -17.75 5.86 12.08
CA MET A 126 -16.83 4.75 11.78
C MET A 126 -17.47 3.38 12.00
N GLY A 127 -18.46 3.26 12.89
CA GLY A 127 -19.17 2.00 13.10
C GLY A 127 -19.84 1.46 11.82
N ALA A 128 -20.40 2.35 10.99
CA ALA A 128 -21.00 1.96 9.72
C ALA A 128 -19.95 1.55 8.68
N ILE A 129 -18.79 2.23 8.67
CA ILE A 129 -17.66 1.92 7.78
C ILE A 129 -17.07 0.54 8.11
N ILE A 130 -16.81 0.27 9.39
CA ILE A 130 -16.31 -1.03 9.85
C ILE A 130 -17.31 -2.15 9.52
N SER A 131 -18.60 -1.90 9.71
CA SER A 131 -19.64 -2.85 9.32
C SER A 131 -19.67 -3.11 7.80
N ASP A 132 -19.32 -2.13 6.97
CA ASP A 132 -19.19 -2.32 5.53
C ASP A 132 -17.99 -3.20 5.16
N ILE A 133 -16.84 -2.97 5.80
CA ILE A 133 -15.65 -3.79 5.60
C ILE A 133 -15.92 -5.25 6.01
N ASP A 134 -16.62 -5.49 7.12
CA ASP A 134 -17.03 -6.83 7.53
C ASP A 134 -17.93 -7.51 6.47
N ARG A 135 -18.89 -6.76 5.88
CA ARG A 135 -19.69 -7.26 4.76
C ARG A 135 -18.84 -7.60 3.53
N LYS A 136 -17.83 -6.78 3.20
CA LYS A 136 -16.90 -7.04 2.09
C LYS A 136 -16.04 -8.27 2.34
N LEU A 137 -15.55 -8.46 3.57
CA LEU A 137 -14.87 -9.70 3.95
C LEU A 137 -15.81 -10.91 3.80
N GLY A 138 -17.06 -10.79 4.25
CA GLY A 138 -18.10 -11.80 4.04
C GLY A 138 -18.34 -12.11 2.56
N TYR A 139 -18.34 -11.09 1.69
CA TYR A 139 -18.42 -11.26 0.25
C TYR A 139 -17.22 -12.03 -0.32
N LEU A 140 -15.99 -11.66 0.04
CA LEU A 140 -14.77 -12.39 -0.37
C LEU A 140 -14.86 -13.88 0.04
N ILE A 141 -15.22 -14.16 1.29
CA ILE A 141 -15.37 -15.53 1.79
C ILE A 141 -16.44 -16.30 1.00
N SER A 142 -17.56 -15.64 0.68
CA SER A 142 -18.63 -16.22 -0.12
C SER A 142 -18.16 -16.59 -1.53
N GLU A 143 -17.46 -15.69 -2.22
CA GLU A 143 -16.93 -15.94 -3.57
C GLU A 143 -15.86 -17.04 -3.58
N LEU A 144 -14.97 -17.06 -2.58
CA LEU A 144 -14.00 -18.15 -2.39
C LEU A 144 -14.70 -19.51 -2.20
N LYS A 145 -15.79 -19.57 -1.42
CA LYS A 145 -16.57 -20.81 -1.24
C LYS A 145 -17.26 -21.24 -2.52
N LYS A 146 -17.87 -20.31 -3.25
CA LYS A 146 -18.51 -20.59 -4.56
C LYS A 146 -17.51 -21.15 -5.57
N ALA A 147 -16.29 -20.60 -5.59
CA ALA A 147 -15.19 -21.07 -6.41
C ALA A 147 -14.51 -22.36 -5.89
N LYS A 148 -14.97 -22.92 -4.76
CA LYS A 148 -14.37 -24.08 -4.08
C LYS A 148 -12.90 -23.85 -3.67
N LEU A 149 -12.52 -22.60 -3.45
CA LEU A 149 -11.18 -22.19 -3.01
C LEU A 149 -11.04 -22.13 -1.49
N TRP A 150 -12.13 -21.90 -0.75
CA TRP A 150 -12.10 -21.62 0.69
C TRP A 150 -11.35 -22.67 1.54
N ASP A 151 -11.56 -23.96 1.25
CA ASP A 151 -10.95 -25.06 2.02
C ASP A 151 -9.59 -25.51 1.46
N VAL A 152 -9.06 -24.82 0.43
CA VAL A 152 -7.79 -25.19 -0.23
C VAL A 152 -6.76 -24.07 -0.26
N ILE A 153 -7.16 -22.81 -0.04
CA ILE A 153 -6.24 -21.68 0.06
C ILE A 153 -6.09 -21.21 1.51
N ASN A 154 -4.92 -20.64 1.82
CA ASN A 154 -4.70 -19.95 3.10
C ASN A 154 -5.03 -18.47 2.92
N VAL A 155 -5.91 -17.94 3.77
CA VAL A 155 -6.29 -16.52 3.76
C VAL A 155 -5.67 -15.82 4.95
N ILE A 156 -4.92 -14.75 4.68
CA ILE A 156 -4.36 -13.84 5.69
C ILE A 156 -5.07 -12.50 5.54
N VAL A 157 -5.78 -12.09 6.58
CA VAL A 157 -6.36 -10.75 6.68
C VAL A 157 -5.46 -9.91 7.57
N THR A 158 -4.99 -8.77 7.05
CA THR A 158 -4.07 -7.88 7.76
C THR A 158 -4.36 -6.43 7.40
N SER A 159 -3.74 -5.51 8.13
CA SER A 159 -3.66 -4.08 7.81
C SER A 159 -2.18 -3.65 7.87
N ASP A 160 -1.89 -2.54 7.22
CA ASP A 160 -0.60 -1.85 7.19
C ASP A 160 -0.34 -1.06 8.48
N HIS A 161 -1.36 -0.38 9.05
CA HIS A 161 -1.23 0.39 10.29
C HIS A 161 -2.57 0.66 11.00
N GLY A 162 -2.51 1.30 12.17
CA GLY A 162 -3.68 1.82 12.88
C GLY A 162 -4.07 3.24 12.44
N MET A 163 -4.94 3.88 13.22
CA MET A 163 -5.36 5.27 13.01
C MET A 163 -5.44 5.99 14.36
N SER A 164 -5.11 7.28 14.42
CA SER A 164 -5.15 8.09 15.65
C SER A 164 -5.82 9.44 15.42
N GLN A 165 -6.50 9.96 16.45
CA GLN A 165 -7.18 11.24 16.38
C GLN A 165 -6.18 12.41 16.38
N SER A 166 -6.22 13.22 15.31
CA SER A 166 -5.48 14.48 15.21
C SER A 166 -6.23 15.63 15.90
N SER A 167 -5.49 16.64 16.33
CA SER A 167 -6.04 17.90 16.88
C SER A 167 -5.12 19.06 16.51
N SER A 168 -5.70 20.20 16.15
CA SER A 168 -4.97 21.45 15.93
C SER A 168 -4.31 21.97 17.21
N GLU A 169 -4.81 21.60 18.39
CA GLU A 169 -4.18 21.91 19.69
C GLU A 169 -2.88 21.15 19.92
N ARG A 170 -2.63 20.09 19.15
CA ARG A 170 -1.41 19.27 19.20
C ARG A 170 -0.53 19.46 17.96
N LEU A 171 -0.69 20.58 17.24
CA LEU A 171 0.11 20.92 16.08
C LEU A 171 1.38 21.67 16.51
N ILE A 172 2.54 21.25 16.00
CA ILE A 172 3.79 21.99 16.12
C ILE A 172 4.06 22.68 14.78
N GLU A 173 4.00 24.01 14.76
CA GLU A 173 4.38 24.81 13.60
C GLU A 173 5.90 25.06 13.62
N LEU A 174 6.64 24.31 12.82
CA LEU A 174 8.10 24.34 12.81
C LEU A 174 8.69 25.73 12.50
N ASP A 175 8.01 26.52 11.65
CA ASP A 175 8.44 27.86 11.26
C ASP A 175 8.47 28.88 12.41
N GLN A 176 7.81 28.56 13.54
CA GLN A 176 7.91 29.37 14.76
C GLN A 176 9.24 29.15 15.51
N TYR A 177 9.95 28.07 15.22
CA TYR A 177 11.17 27.66 15.92
C TYR A 177 12.41 27.72 15.04
N VAL A 178 12.27 27.50 13.73
CA VAL A 178 13.35 27.50 12.75
C VAL A 178 12.90 28.29 11.53
N SER A 179 13.75 29.19 11.02
CA SER A 179 13.43 29.94 9.82
C SER A 179 13.17 29.00 8.64
N ARG A 180 12.02 29.18 7.97
CA ARG A 180 11.64 28.44 6.75
C ARG A 180 12.73 28.42 5.68
N GLU A 181 13.59 29.44 5.67
CA GLU A 181 14.69 29.57 4.72
C GLU A 181 15.84 28.58 4.93
N LEU A 182 15.87 27.87 6.05
CA LEU A 182 16.95 26.95 6.42
C LEU A 182 16.69 25.50 6.01
N TYR A 183 15.47 25.15 5.58
CA TYR A 183 15.13 23.77 5.29
C TYR A 183 14.09 23.61 4.18
N THR A 184 13.98 22.40 3.64
CA THR A 184 12.92 21.94 2.75
C THR A 184 12.12 20.86 3.49
N VAL A 185 10.79 20.95 3.47
CA VAL A 185 9.96 19.87 4.01
C VAL A 185 9.88 18.77 2.95
N ILE A 186 10.13 17.54 3.37
CA ILE A 186 10.07 16.34 2.52
C ILE A 186 8.78 15.58 2.82
N ASP A 187 8.50 15.32 4.10
CA ASP A 187 7.29 14.63 4.54
C ASP A 187 6.55 15.49 5.57
N HIS A 188 5.24 15.63 5.37
CA HIS A 188 4.30 16.36 6.24
C HIS A 188 3.51 15.44 7.19
N SER A 189 3.80 14.12 7.17
CA SER A 189 3.16 13.15 8.05
C SER A 189 3.48 13.41 9.54
N PRO A 190 2.81 12.70 10.48
CA PRO A 190 3.18 12.74 11.90
C PRO A 190 4.65 12.39 12.18
N ALA A 191 5.32 11.68 11.26
CA ALA A 191 6.77 11.44 11.27
C ALA A 191 7.47 12.41 10.30
N VAL A 192 7.41 13.71 10.60
CA VAL A 192 7.92 14.79 9.74
C VAL A 192 9.38 14.58 9.34
N ALA A 193 9.68 14.84 8.06
CA ALA A 193 11.05 14.84 7.54
C ALA A 193 11.38 16.20 6.90
N ILE A 194 12.50 16.80 7.31
CA ILE A 194 13.03 18.02 6.73
C ILE A 194 14.48 17.80 6.28
N LEU A 195 14.86 18.49 5.20
CA LEU A 195 16.22 18.50 4.69
C LEU A 195 16.81 19.91 4.88
N PRO A 196 17.94 20.08 5.58
CA PRO A 196 18.58 21.38 5.72
C PRO A 196 19.10 21.88 4.36
N LYS A 197 19.06 23.20 4.15
CA LYS A 197 19.71 23.82 2.98
C LYS A 197 21.21 23.87 3.21
N GLU A 198 21.97 23.46 2.20
CA GLU A 198 23.43 23.36 2.30
C GLU A 198 24.08 24.70 2.69
N GLY A 199 25.01 24.64 3.65
CA GLY A 199 25.78 25.80 4.11
C GLY A 199 25.00 26.82 4.95
N ARG A 200 23.83 26.45 5.49
CA ARG A 200 22.98 27.31 6.34
C ARG A 200 22.58 26.64 7.64
#